data_AF-A0A837DFK7-F1
#
_entry.id   AF-A0A837DFK7-F1
#
_cell.length_a   1.000
_cell.length_b   1.000
_cell.length_c   1.000
_cell.angle_alpha   90.00
_cell.angle_beta   90.00
_cell.angle_gamma   90.00
#
_symmetry.space_group_name_H-M   'P 1'
#
loop_
_entity.id
_entity.type
_entity.pdbx_description
1 polymer ?
#
loop_
_entity_poly.entity_id
_entity_poly.type
_entity_poly.pdbx_seq_one_letter_code
_entity_poly.pdbx_strand_id
1 'polypeptide(L)'
;MSSFKFVACSGAVTSDVINQASHVDSSTTFITVSVGGNDAGFADVMVDCTLGSDSSCVNRVEEAKQFARNTLPGRLDNVYQTLTSRAPNAEIVVLGYPRFYQIGGTCKVGLSDTKRAAINSGADTLAEVTAERAAAWGLKFVDVRGAFSGHEICSSGDWWLHSLTWPIVESYHPTADGQRLGYLAALQSVTG
;
A
#
# COMPACT_ATOMS: atom_id res chain seq x y z
N MET A 1 -10.06 23.09 19.00
CA MET A 1 -9.99 21.65 19.34
C MET A 1 -9.66 20.90 18.07
N SER A 2 -8.61 20.08 18.05
CA SER A 2 -8.34 19.16 16.94
C SER A 2 -9.34 18.00 17.02
N SER A 3 -10.06 17.72 15.93
CA SER A 3 -10.89 16.53 15.81
C SER A 3 -10.15 15.48 14.97
N PHE A 4 -10.36 14.20 15.26
CA PHE A 4 -9.79 13.09 14.51
C PHE A 4 -10.92 12.18 14.02
N LYS A 5 -10.92 11.88 12.73
CA LYS A 5 -11.87 10.96 12.09
C LYS A 5 -11.09 9.84 11.43
N PHE A 6 -11.25 8.61 11.91
CA PHE A 6 -10.65 7.44 11.28
C PHE A 6 -11.69 6.70 10.46
N VAL A 7 -11.58 6.80 9.14
CA VAL A 7 -12.57 6.23 8.19
C VAL A 7 -11.97 5.22 7.21
N ALA A 8 -10.70 4.84 7.39
CA ALA A 8 -10.12 3.76 6.60
C ALA A 8 -10.85 2.44 6.89
N CYS A 9 -10.94 1.58 5.89
CA CYS A 9 -11.65 0.31 5.99
C CYS A 9 -10.85 -0.79 5.29
N SER A 10 -10.80 -1.97 5.91
CA SER A 10 -10.17 -3.14 5.28
C SER A 10 -10.91 -3.51 3.99
N GLY A 11 -10.15 -3.88 2.95
CA GLY A 11 -10.69 -4.20 1.63
C GLY A 11 -11.13 -3.01 0.77
N ALA A 12 -11.00 -1.77 1.26
CA ALA A 12 -11.41 -0.59 0.52
C ALA A 12 -10.67 -0.45 -0.83
N VAL A 13 -11.44 -0.17 -1.89
CA VAL A 13 -10.95 0.27 -3.20
C VAL A 13 -11.12 1.79 -3.35
N THR A 14 -10.60 2.37 -4.45
CA THR A 14 -10.70 3.82 -4.72
C THR A 14 -12.12 4.38 -4.65
N SER A 15 -13.14 3.65 -5.13
CA SER A 15 -14.54 4.08 -5.02
C SER A 15 -15.05 4.17 -3.58
N ASP A 16 -14.53 3.33 -2.68
CA ASP A 16 -14.88 3.38 -1.26
C ASP A 16 -14.27 4.61 -0.61
N VAL A 17 -13.05 4.99 -0.99
CA VAL A 17 -12.41 6.22 -0.50
C VAL A 17 -13.19 7.46 -0.94
N ILE A 18 -13.74 7.48 -2.16
CA ILE A 18 -14.65 8.55 -2.60
C ILE A 18 -15.87 8.66 -1.67
N ASN A 19 -16.44 7.54 -1.24
CA ASN A 19 -17.54 7.52 -0.26
C ASN A 19 -17.07 7.96 1.13
N GLN A 20 -15.90 7.51 1.59
CA GLN A 20 -15.30 7.91 2.87
C GLN A 20 -15.04 9.41 2.93
N ALA A 21 -14.75 10.05 1.79
CA ALA A 21 -14.56 11.49 1.68
C ALA A 21 -15.80 12.31 2.08
N SER A 22 -16.99 11.69 2.24
CA SER A 22 -18.14 12.29 2.93
C SER A 22 -17.82 12.90 4.30
N HIS A 23 -16.78 12.41 4.98
CA HIS A 23 -16.35 12.85 6.31
C HIS A 23 -15.31 13.97 6.30
N VAL A 24 -14.79 14.35 5.13
CA VAL A 24 -13.86 15.49 4.96
C VAL A 24 -14.62 16.71 4.43
N ASP A 25 -14.22 17.88 4.92
CA ASP A 25 -14.83 19.17 4.61
C ASP A 25 -13.77 20.27 4.60
N SER A 26 -14.18 21.52 4.35
CA SER A 26 -13.26 22.66 4.21
C SER A 26 -12.52 23.04 5.50
N SER A 27 -12.94 22.51 6.66
CA SER A 27 -12.24 22.66 7.94
C SER A 27 -11.19 21.58 8.19
N THR A 28 -11.15 20.54 7.35
CA THR A 28 -10.12 19.50 7.43
C THR A 28 -8.77 20.09 7.04
N THR A 29 -7.77 19.92 7.91
CA THR A 29 -6.42 20.49 7.72
C THR A 29 -5.36 19.45 7.34
N PHE A 30 -5.64 18.16 7.56
CA PHE A 30 -4.68 17.10 7.31
C PHE A 30 -5.39 15.79 6.96
N ILE A 31 -4.92 15.11 5.90
CA ILE A 31 -5.45 13.83 5.42
C ILE A 31 -4.29 12.89 5.12
N THR A 32 -4.37 11.66 5.62
CA THR A 32 -3.50 10.56 5.17
C THR A 32 -4.33 9.53 4.40
N VAL A 33 -3.79 9.00 3.31
CA VAL A 33 -4.49 7.97 2.52
C VAL A 33 -3.52 6.94 1.95
N SER A 34 -3.90 5.67 1.98
CA SER A 34 -3.29 4.57 1.23
C SER A 34 -4.40 3.79 0.54
N VAL A 35 -4.40 3.72 -0.78
CA VAL A 35 -5.43 3.04 -1.57
C VAL A 35 -4.84 2.55 -2.90
N GLY A 36 -5.52 1.62 -3.57
CA GLY A 36 -5.14 1.14 -4.91
C GLY A 36 -4.62 -0.30 -4.94
N GLY A 37 -4.12 -0.84 -3.82
CA GLY A 37 -3.68 -2.23 -3.74
C GLY A 37 -4.85 -3.21 -3.99
N ASN A 38 -6.01 -2.94 -3.38
CA ASN A 38 -7.21 -3.75 -3.61
C ASN A 38 -7.77 -3.58 -5.02
N ASP A 39 -7.71 -2.37 -5.60
CA ASP A 39 -8.11 -2.14 -6.99
C ASP A 39 -7.29 -2.98 -7.98
N ALA A 40 -5.98 -3.13 -7.71
CA ALA A 40 -5.08 -3.97 -8.50
C ALA A 40 -5.22 -5.48 -8.23
N GLY A 41 -6.12 -5.89 -7.32
CA GLY A 41 -6.38 -7.29 -7.00
C GLY A 41 -5.28 -7.94 -6.17
N PHE A 42 -4.59 -7.19 -5.31
CA PHE A 42 -3.46 -7.71 -4.53
C PHE A 42 -3.79 -8.97 -3.71
N ALA A 43 -4.97 -9.02 -3.08
CA ALA A 43 -5.39 -10.20 -2.33
C ALA A 43 -5.44 -11.45 -3.22
N ASP A 44 -6.03 -11.36 -4.41
CA ASP A 44 -6.10 -12.45 -5.38
C ASP A 44 -4.71 -12.83 -5.91
N VAL A 45 -3.83 -11.85 -6.15
CA VAL A 45 -2.43 -12.09 -6.52
C VAL A 45 -1.74 -12.94 -5.45
N MET A 46 -1.94 -12.62 -4.17
CA MET A 46 -1.31 -13.37 -3.07
C MET A 46 -1.88 -14.78 -2.93
N VAL A 47 -3.18 -14.98 -3.18
CA VAL A 47 -3.80 -16.31 -3.22
C VAL A 47 -3.20 -17.14 -4.36
N ASP A 48 -3.15 -16.60 -5.58
CA ASP A 48 -2.60 -17.29 -6.75
C ASP A 48 -1.11 -17.59 -6.59
N CYS A 49 -0.35 -16.66 -6.02
CA CYS A 49 1.06 -16.90 -5.73
C CYS A 49 1.27 -17.98 -4.66
N THR A 50 0.37 -18.07 -3.68
CA THR A 50 0.43 -19.10 -2.63
C THR A 50 0.08 -20.48 -3.16
N LEU A 51 -0.96 -20.59 -3.99
CA LEU A 51 -1.53 -21.87 -4.42
C LEU A 51 -1.02 -22.35 -5.79
N GLY A 52 -0.57 -21.44 -6.65
CA GLY A 52 -0.15 -21.71 -8.03
C GLY A 52 1.35 -22.00 -8.19
N SER A 53 1.78 -22.16 -9.43
CA SER A 53 3.20 -22.27 -9.80
C SER A 53 3.93 -20.93 -9.77
N ASP A 54 5.26 -20.94 -9.87
CA ASP A 54 6.06 -19.72 -10.10
C ASP A 54 5.57 -18.95 -11.33
N SER A 55 5.34 -19.64 -12.45
CA SER A 55 4.83 -19.03 -13.68
C SER A 55 3.44 -18.40 -13.52
N SER A 56 2.53 -19.08 -12.80
CA SER A 56 1.18 -18.54 -12.52
C SER A 56 1.26 -17.28 -11.69
N CYS A 57 2.09 -17.27 -10.64
CA CYS A 57 2.31 -16.10 -9.80
C CYS A 57 2.88 -14.92 -10.60
N VAL A 58 3.94 -15.16 -11.38
CA VAL A 58 4.57 -14.12 -12.22
C VAL A 58 3.57 -13.53 -13.20
N ASN A 59 2.80 -14.36 -13.90
CA ASN A 59 1.79 -13.89 -14.85
C ASN A 59 0.71 -13.06 -14.14
N ARG A 60 0.22 -13.52 -13.00
CA ARG A 60 -0.80 -12.82 -12.21
C ARG A 60 -0.30 -11.47 -11.69
N VAL A 61 0.96 -11.40 -11.26
CA VAL A 61 1.63 -10.15 -10.89
C VAL A 61 1.73 -9.20 -12.10
N GLU A 62 2.09 -9.70 -13.28
CA GLU A 62 2.16 -8.86 -14.48
C GLU A 62 0.79 -8.31 -14.91
N GLU A 63 -0.28 -9.07 -14.77
CA GLU A 63 -1.65 -8.57 -14.97
C GLU A 63 -1.99 -7.44 -13.99
N ALA A 64 -1.66 -7.61 -12.71
CA ALA A 64 -1.86 -6.57 -11.69
C ALA A 64 -1.03 -5.31 -11.99
N LYS A 65 0.21 -5.47 -12.48
CA LYS A 65 1.06 -4.36 -12.93
C LYS A 65 0.48 -3.65 -14.15
N GLN A 66 -0.11 -4.38 -15.11
CA GLN A 66 -0.80 -3.77 -16.24
C GLN A 66 -2.01 -2.96 -15.79
N PHE A 67 -2.82 -3.48 -14.85
CA PHE A 67 -3.91 -2.71 -14.26
C PHE A 67 -3.40 -1.46 -13.54
N ALA A 68 -2.34 -1.61 -12.73
CA ALA A 68 -1.73 -0.50 -12.00
C ALA A 68 -1.23 0.60 -12.94
N ARG A 69 -0.68 0.26 -14.12
CA ARG A 69 -0.19 1.26 -15.07
C ARG A 69 -1.30 1.88 -15.92
N ASN A 70 -2.30 1.10 -16.31
CA ASN A 70 -3.24 1.51 -17.36
C ASN A 70 -4.59 1.99 -16.81
N THR A 71 -4.99 1.54 -15.62
CA THR A 71 -6.33 1.80 -15.07
C THR A 71 -6.28 2.55 -13.75
N LEU A 72 -5.38 2.16 -12.85
CA LEU A 72 -5.27 2.77 -11.53
C LEU A 72 -4.99 4.29 -11.55
N PRO A 73 -4.23 4.88 -12.51
CA PRO A 73 -3.95 6.31 -12.53
C PRO A 73 -5.22 7.17 -12.50
N GLY A 74 -6.17 6.89 -13.39
CA GLY A 74 -7.43 7.64 -13.45
C GLY A 74 -8.31 7.44 -12.22
N ARG A 75 -8.21 6.29 -11.55
CA ARG A 75 -8.93 6.04 -10.29
C ARG A 75 -8.33 6.81 -9.12
N LEU A 76 -7.01 6.84 -9.02
CA LEU A 76 -6.29 7.65 -8.03
C LEU A 76 -6.57 9.14 -8.26
N ASP A 77 -6.59 9.60 -9.52
CA ASP A 77 -6.94 10.97 -9.85
C ASP A 77 -8.33 11.36 -9.34
N ASN A 78 -9.33 10.49 -9.49
CA ASN A 78 -10.67 10.75 -8.97
C ASN A 78 -10.69 10.86 -7.44
N VAL A 79 -9.91 10.03 -6.73
CA VAL A 79 -9.75 10.13 -5.27
C VAL A 79 -9.12 11.46 -4.90
N TYR A 80 -7.99 11.81 -5.53
CA TYR A 80 -7.24 13.02 -5.23
C TYR A 80 -8.01 14.29 -5.56
N GLN A 81 -8.73 14.32 -6.69
CA GLN A 81 -9.67 15.37 -7.02
C GLN A 81 -10.75 15.53 -5.95
N THR A 82 -11.34 14.43 -5.51
CA THR A 82 -12.42 14.45 -4.51
C THR A 82 -11.93 15.01 -3.19
N LEU A 83 -10.77 14.55 -2.71
CA LEU A 83 -10.19 15.00 -1.44
C LEU A 83 -9.79 16.48 -1.51
N THR A 84 -9.07 16.90 -2.56
CA THR A 84 -8.65 18.30 -2.73
C THR A 84 -9.84 19.25 -2.90
N SER A 85 -10.90 18.83 -3.61
CA SER A 85 -12.11 19.65 -3.77
C SER A 85 -12.88 19.84 -2.47
N ARG A 86 -12.94 18.81 -1.61
CA ARG A 86 -13.65 18.86 -0.33
C ARG A 86 -12.87 19.56 0.76
N ALA A 87 -11.55 19.36 0.79
CA ALA A 87 -10.64 19.88 1.81
C ALA A 87 -9.51 20.71 1.15
N PRO A 88 -9.84 21.87 0.54
CA PRO A 88 -8.88 22.66 -0.25
C PRO A 88 -7.71 23.22 0.56
N ASN A 89 -7.83 23.27 1.89
CA ASN A 89 -6.78 23.75 2.79
C ASN A 89 -6.02 22.61 3.49
N ALA A 90 -6.37 21.34 3.21
CA ALA A 90 -5.72 20.20 3.85
C ALA A 90 -4.37 19.91 3.22
N GLU A 91 -3.38 19.63 4.06
CA GLU A 91 -2.21 18.87 3.62
C GLU A 91 -2.63 17.41 3.45
N ILE A 92 -2.45 16.86 2.24
CA ILE A 92 -2.78 15.47 1.93
C ILE A 92 -1.49 14.69 1.71
N VAL A 93 -1.31 13.64 2.49
CA VAL A 93 -0.18 12.72 2.42
C VAL A 93 -0.66 11.36 1.95
N VAL A 94 -0.13 10.91 0.82
CA VAL A 94 -0.35 9.58 0.25
C VAL A 94 0.77 8.66 0.72
N LEU A 95 0.43 7.54 1.35
CA LEU A 95 1.42 6.56 1.80
C LEU A 95 1.43 5.36 0.85
N GLY A 96 2.63 4.92 0.48
CA GLY A 96 2.83 3.72 -0.34
C GLY A 96 2.66 2.42 0.44
N TYR A 97 2.99 1.31 -0.25
CA TYR A 97 3.05 -0.03 0.34
C TYR A 97 4.50 -0.51 0.38
N PRO A 98 4.89 -1.31 1.39
CA PRO A 98 6.25 -1.83 1.49
C PRO A 98 6.50 -2.92 0.46
N ARG A 99 7.78 -3.28 0.30
CA ARG A 99 8.13 -4.59 -0.27
C ARG A 99 7.77 -5.67 0.74
N PHE A 100 7.28 -6.80 0.25
CA PHE A 100 6.76 -7.85 1.12
C PHE A 100 7.85 -8.79 1.60
N TYR A 101 8.88 -9.01 0.78
CA TYR A 101 9.86 -10.06 1.02
C TYR A 101 11.30 -9.58 0.91
N GLN A 102 12.16 -10.10 1.78
CA GLN A 102 13.58 -10.19 1.51
C GLN A 102 13.84 -11.35 0.55
N ILE A 103 14.63 -11.10 -0.50
CA ILE A 103 14.99 -12.09 -1.54
C ILE A 103 16.34 -12.71 -1.18
N GLY A 104 16.47 -14.03 -1.39
CA GLY A 104 17.64 -14.81 -1.00
C GLY A 104 17.68 -15.12 0.50
N GLY A 105 18.83 -15.59 0.98
CA GLY A 105 19.00 -16.04 2.36
C GLY A 105 18.25 -17.35 2.68
N THR A 106 18.01 -17.61 3.97
CA THR A 106 17.24 -18.78 4.41
C THR A 106 15.84 -18.36 4.86
N CYS A 107 14.86 -18.45 3.95
CA CYS A 107 13.46 -18.36 4.33
C CYS A 107 12.90 -19.77 4.50
N LYS A 108 12.79 -20.23 5.76
CA LYS A 108 12.43 -21.61 6.10
C LYS A 108 10.99 -22.01 5.71
N VAL A 109 10.16 -21.03 5.37
CA VAL A 109 8.75 -21.18 5.05
C VAL A 109 8.37 -20.13 4.02
N GLY A 110 7.75 -20.53 2.92
CA GLY A 110 7.08 -19.60 2.02
C GLY A 110 7.37 -19.77 0.54
N LEU A 111 7.07 -18.70 -0.20
CA LEU A 111 7.17 -18.62 -1.65
C LEU A 111 8.62 -18.72 -2.14
N SER A 112 8.81 -19.23 -3.36
CA SER A 112 10.12 -19.23 -4.03
C SER A 112 10.67 -17.80 -4.18
N ASP A 113 11.99 -17.65 -4.34
CA ASP A 113 12.59 -16.34 -4.64
C ASP A 113 11.99 -15.73 -5.92
N THR A 114 11.63 -16.54 -6.91
CA THR A 114 10.93 -16.10 -8.13
C THR A 114 9.63 -15.38 -7.79
N LYS A 115 8.77 -16.01 -6.98
CA LYS A 115 7.48 -15.44 -6.57
C LYS A 115 7.66 -14.21 -5.69
N ARG A 116 8.59 -14.26 -4.73
CA ARG A 116 8.93 -13.13 -3.85
C ARG A 116 9.40 -11.92 -4.66
N ALA A 117 10.29 -12.14 -5.64
CA ALA A 117 10.77 -11.11 -6.55
C ALA A 117 9.63 -10.52 -7.40
N ALA A 118 8.74 -11.37 -7.94
CA ALA A 118 7.58 -10.91 -8.69
C ALA A 118 6.69 -10.01 -7.83
N ILE A 119 6.28 -10.46 -6.64
CA ILE A 119 5.44 -9.70 -5.71
C ILE A 119 6.07 -8.35 -5.36
N ASN A 120 7.37 -8.32 -5.04
CA ASN A 120 8.09 -7.07 -4.79
C ASN A 120 8.08 -6.14 -6.01
N SER A 121 8.23 -6.68 -7.23
CA SER A 121 8.14 -5.86 -8.46
C SER A 121 6.75 -5.27 -8.69
N GLY A 122 5.70 -5.96 -8.21
CA GLY A 122 4.33 -5.46 -8.18
C GLY A 122 4.18 -4.30 -7.19
N ALA A 123 4.71 -4.45 -5.98
CA ALA A 123 4.75 -3.38 -4.98
C ALA A 123 5.52 -2.16 -5.48
N ASP A 124 6.65 -2.37 -6.16
CA ASP A 124 7.43 -1.30 -6.77
C ASP A 124 6.64 -0.54 -7.85
N THR A 125 5.96 -1.26 -8.75
CA THR A 125 5.11 -0.66 -9.79
C THR A 125 3.96 0.14 -9.17
N LEU A 126 3.32 -0.39 -8.12
CA LEU A 126 2.24 0.31 -7.43
C LEU A 126 2.75 1.59 -6.75
N ALA A 127 3.91 1.54 -6.11
CA ALA A 127 4.54 2.70 -5.49
C ALA A 127 4.89 3.78 -6.53
N GLU A 128 5.47 3.40 -7.67
CA GLU A 128 5.81 4.31 -8.76
C GLU A 128 4.58 5.03 -9.32
N VAL A 129 3.52 4.28 -9.66
CA VAL A 129 2.26 4.87 -10.15
C VAL A 129 1.64 5.79 -9.10
N THR A 130 1.59 5.34 -7.85
CA THR A 130 0.97 6.13 -6.77
C THR A 130 1.73 7.43 -6.52
N ALA A 131 3.06 7.38 -6.53
CA ALA A 131 3.93 8.54 -6.40
C ALA A 131 3.74 9.52 -7.56
N GLU A 132 3.69 9.02 -8.80
CA GLU A 132 3.46 9.84 -9.98
C GLU A 132 2.11 10.58 -9.89
N ARG A 133 1.04 9.88 -9.49
CA ARG A 133 -0.29 10.49 -9.38
C ARG A 133 -0.39 11.47 -8.22
N ALA A 134 0.22 11.16 -7.08
CA ALA A 134 0.29 12.08 -5.95
C ALA A 134 0.99 13.38 -6.36
N ALA A 135 2.14 13.27 -7.04
CA ALA A 135 2.90 14.42 -7.55
C ALA A 135 2.10 15.25 -8.58
N ALA A 136 1.36 14.60 -9.49
CA ALA A 136 0.51 15.30 -10.47
C ALA A 136 -0.59 16.17 -9.83
N TRP A 137 -1.01 15.83 -8.61
CA TRP A 137 -1.96 16.59 -7.79
C TRP A 137 -1.30 17.50 -6.75
N GLY A 138 0.03 17.61 -6.74
CA GLY A 138 0.78 18.39 -5.74
C GLY A 138 0.71 17.82 -4.33
N LEU A 139 0.36 16.54 -4.18
CA LEU A 139 0.26 15.86 -2.89
C LEU A 139 1.61 15.27 -2.49
N LYS A 140 1.86 15.14 -1.18
CA LYS A 140 3.05 14.47 -0.67
C LYS A 140 2.90 12.96 -0.81
N PHE A 141 3.92 12.28 -1.33
CA PHE A 141 4.01 10.82 -1.31
C PHE A 141 5.07 10.36 -0.30
N VAL A 142 4.71 9.42 0.57
CA VAL A 142 5.63 8.77 1.52
C VAL A 142 5.89 7.36 1.03
N ASP A 143 7.11 7.13 0.55
CA ASP A 143 7.59 5.81 0.18
C ASP A 143 8.04 5.03 1.43
N VAL A 144 7.26 4.01 1.82
CA VAL A 144 7.56 3.18 3.00
C VAL A 144 8.48 2.00 2.68
N ARG A 145 8.85 1.75 1.41
CA ARG A 145 9.72 0.63 1.04
C ARG A 145 11.08 0.72 1.73
N GLY A 146 11.63 1.94 1.84
CA GLY A 146 12.88 2.18 2.55
C GLY A 146 12.76 1.96 4.06
N ALA A 147 11.66 2.41 4.67
CA ALA A 147 11.41 2.25 6.10
C ALA A 147 11.25 0.78 6.51
N PHE A 148 10.69 -0.05 5.65
CA PHE A 148 10.51 -1.48 5.88
C PHE A 148 11.72 -2.35 5.51
N SER A 149 12.81 -1.75 5.00
CA SER A 149 13.98 -2.53 4.58
C SER A 149 14.67 -3.21 5.76
N GLY A 150 14.90 -4.52 5.66
CA GLY A 150 15.42 -5.34 6.74
C GLY A 150 14.36 -5.86 7.70
N HIS A 151 13.08 -5.52 7.46
CA HIS A 151 11.91 -5.91 8.24
C HIS A 151 10.81 -6.55 7.37
N GLU A 152 11.11 -6.89 6.12
CA GLU A 152 10.22 -7.65 5.25
C GLU A 152 10.04 -9.10 5.73
N ILE A 153 9.07 -9.82 5.18
CA ILE A 153 8.96 -11.28 5.35
C ILE A 153 10.25 -11.92 4.82
N CYS A 154 10.74 -12.96 5.48
CA CYS A 154 12.03 -13.59 5.20
C CYS A 154 13.27 -12.75 5.56
N SER A 155 13.12 -11.57 6.16
CA SER A 155 14.28 -10.81 6.63
C SER A 155 14.94 -11.45 7.86
N SER A 156 16.20 -11.07 8.14
CA SER A 156 16.91 -11.51 9.34
C SER A 156 16.53 -10.73 10.60
N GLY A 157 15.90 -9.56 10.45
CA GLY A 157 15.37 -8.76 11.54
C GLY A 157 13.96 -9.21 11.96
N ASP A 158 13.36 -8.45 12.87
CA ASP A 158 11.95 -8.64 13.23
C ASP A 158 11.06 -8.28 12.06
N TRP A 159 10.17 -9.19 11.67
CA TRP A 159 9.26 -8.95 10.55
C TRP A 159 8.18 -7.96 10.95
N TRP A 160 8.06 -6.91 10.16
CA TRP A 160 7.02 -5.89 10.31
C TRP A 160 5.79 -6.18 9.46
N LEU A 161 5.79 -7.31 8.76
CA LEU A 161 4.66 -7.82 8.00
C LEU A 161 4.33 -9.22 8.50
N HIS A 162 3.04 -9.51 8.63
CA HIS A 162 2.59 -10.87 8.80
C HIS A 162 2.84 -11.66 7.51
N SER A 163 3.35 -12.90 7.64
CA SER A 163 3.25 -13.89 6.55
C SER A 163 1.81 -14.45 6.48
N LEU A 164 1.61 -15.62 5.91
CA LEU A 164 0.33 -16.34 6.05
C LEU A 164 0.07 -16.59 7.54
N THR A 165 -1.00 -16.01 8.06
CA THR A 165 -1.31 -16.01 9.49
C THR A 165 -2.80 -16.24 9.75
N TRP A 166 -3.15 -16.54 11.01
CA TRP A 166 -4.53 -16.52 11.49
C TRP A 166 -4.72 -15.34 12.45
N PRO A 167 -5.75 -14.49 12.27
CA PRO A 167 -6.80 -14.60 11.26
C PRO A 167 -6.31 -14.24 9.84
N ILE A 168 -6.90 -14.88 8.80
CA ILE A 168 -6.43 -14.77 7.40
C ILE A 168 -6.34 -13.31 6.93
N VAL A 169 -7.26 -12.46 7.38
CA VAL A 169 -7.33 -11.04 7.03
C VAL A 169 -6.05 -10.27 7.35
N GLU A 170 -5.26 -10.72 8.34
CA GLU A 170 -4.01 -10.07 8.73
C GLU A 170 -2.83 -10.50 7.85
N SER A 171 -3.00 -11.51 6.98
CA SER A 171 -1.90 -11.97 6.12
C SER A 171 -1.39 -10.81 5.26
N TYR A 172 -0.06 -10.65 5.23
CA TYR A 172 0.64 -9.60 4.48
C TYR A 172 0.38 -8.17 4.96
N HIS A 173 -0.33 -7.98 6.08
CA HIS A 173 -0.53 -6.67 6.68
C HIS A 173 0.62 -6.31 7.64
N PRO A 174 0.86 -5.01 7.89
CA PRO A 174 1.83 -4.58 8.89
C PRO A 174 1.45 -5.06 10.29
N THR A 175 2.44 -5.55 11.03
CA THR A 175 2.30 -5.83 12.46
C THR A 175 2.15 -4.52 13.25
N ALA A 176 1.89 -4.60 14.56
CA ALA A 176 1.91 -3.42 15.42
C ALA A 176 3.24 -2.63 15.32
N ASP A 177 4.37 -3.33 15.18
CA ASP A 177 5.67 -2.69 14.96
C ASP A 177 5.80 -2.14 13.54
N GLY A 178 5.28 -2.83 12.51
CA GLY A 178 5.22 -2.25 11.17
C GLY A 178 4.40 -0.97 11.08
N GLN A 179 3.31 -0.88 11.82
CA GLN A 179 2.53 0.35 11.94
C GLN A 179 3.30 1.45 12.68
N ARG A 180 3.89 1.12 13.83
CA ARG A 180 4.54 2.10 14.74
C ARG A 180 5.91 2.57 14.25
N LEU A 181 6.74 1.65 13.79
CA LEU A 181 8.14 1.89 13.41
C LEU A 181 8.32 2.08 11.91
N GLY A 182 7.42 1.52 11.09
CA GLY A 182 7.40 1.72 9.65
C GLY A 182 6.54 2.92 9.25
N TYR A 183 5.22 2.74 9.27
CA TYR A 183 4.27 3.73 8.74
C TYR A 183 4.27 5.05 9.53
N LEU A 184 4.13 5.00 10.85
CA LEU A 184 4.08 6.21 11.68
C LEU A 184 5.40 6.98 11.63
N ALA A 185 6.55 6.30 11.71
CA ALA A 185 7.85 6.95 11.61
C ALA A 185 8.06 7.60 10.23
N ALA A 186 7.68 6.91 9.15
CA ALA A 186 7.76 7.45 7.80
C ALA A 186 6.84 8.67 7.61
N LEU A 187 5.62 8.63 8.14
CA LEU A 187 4.70 9.77 8.14
C LEU A 187 5.29 10.97 8.89
N GLN A 188 5.77 10.75 10.11
CA GLN A 188 6.36 11.80 10.95
C GLN A 188 7.58 12.46 10.31
N SER A 189 8.32 11.73 9.46
CA SER A 189 9.48 12.29 8.74
C SER A 189 9.14 13.39 7.73
N VAL A 190 7.88 13.50 7.29
CA VAL A 190 7.45 14.48 6.27
C VAL A 190 6.41 15.50 6.76
N THR A 191 5.90 15.31 7.98
CA THR A 191 4.88 16.17 8.62
C THR A 191 5.41 16.91 9.85
N GLY A 192 6.71 16.80 10.13
CA GLY A 192 7.38 17.44 11.28
C GLY A 192 7.45 18.95 11.17
#